data_AF-A0AAV9JGB8-F1
#
_entry.id   AF-A0AAV9JGB8-F1
#
_cell.length_a   1.000
_cell.length_b   1.000
_cell.length_c   1.000
_cell.angle_alpha   90.00
_cell.angle_beta   90.00
_cell.angle_gamma   90.00
#
_symmetry.space_group_name_H-M   'P 1'
#
loop_
_entity.id
_entity.type
_entity.pdbx_description
1 polymer ?
#
loop_
_entity_poly.entity_id
_entity_poly.type
_entity_poly.pdbx_seq_one_letter_code
_entity_poly.pdbx_strand_id
1 'polypeptide(L)'
;MVKDGISIFMVDATGKHQAVTHDLNLTKFRALSDLPVTGCHNPKLPRNSVILPQGTADAKAAARITTWIAKSDISAPKPLSPDVLELEHFDDCVNVLATSHALRIKRDARGDQLRDAIYAYIKQGPLSFNEFAMVVDYLHYDVGLVKTAKHAVMFSKAKGGARTPPEMGRIEAFAREWGFWGEMVGIEKEIFGGMEERERRDQADAAAAAARRGRRGGPGGPGFTVVR
;
A
#
# COMPACT_ATOMS: atom_id res chain seq x y z
N MET A 1 -42.86 4.53 -11.15
CA MET A 1 -41.53 5.16 -10.98
C MET A 1 -40.50 4.25 -11.60
N VAL A 2 -39.78 4.69 -12.63
CA VAL A 2 -38.59 3.99 -13.11
C VAL A 2 -37.56 4.11 -11.99
N LYS A 3 -37.13 2.99 -11.42
CA LYS A 3 -36.02 3.02 -10.47
C LYS A 3 -34.77 3.43 -11.23
N ASP A 4 -34.24 4.61 -10.95
CA ASP A 4 -32.95 5.07 -11.46
C ASP A 4 -31.81 4.34 -10.72
N GLY A 5 -31.76 3.02 -10.90
CA GLY A 5 -30.69 2.17 -10.42
C GLY A 5 -29.52 2.16 -11.41
N ILE A 6 -28.30 2.04 -10.89
CA ILE A 6 -27.08 1.80 -11.68
C ILE A 6 -26.74 0.32 -11.60
N SER A 7 -26.30 -0.25 -12.72
CA SER A 7 -25.60 -1.54 -12.72
C SER A 7 -24.11 -1.34 -12.94
N ILE A 8 -23.27 -2.02 -12.17
CA ILE A 8 -21.82 -2.01 -12.36
C ILE A 8 -21.41 -3.35 -12.94
N PHE A 9 -20.65 -3.30 -14.02
CA PHE A 9 -20.13 -4.45 -14.74
C PHE A 9 -18.61 -4.42 -14.75
N MET A 10 -18.02 -5.60 -14.82
CA MET A 10 -16.61 -5.81 -15.12
C MET A 10 -16.48 -6.57 -16.43
N VAL A 11 -15.38 -6.32 -17.15
CA VAL A 11 -15.02 -7.08 -18.35
C VAL A 11 -14.12 -8.23 -17.94
N ASP A 12 -14.50 -9.47 -18.25
CA ASP A 12 -13.66 -10.64 -18.02
C ASP A 12 -12.60 -10.82 -19.13
N ALA A 13 -11.72 -11.82 -18.96
CA ALA A 13 -10.65 -12.12 -19.93
C ALA A 13 -11.15 -12.51 -21.32
N THR A 14 -12.43 -12.86 -21.47
CA THR A 14 -13.06 -13.18 -22.76
C THR A 14 -13.73 -11.96 -23.40
N GLY A 15 -13.67 -10.80 -22.75
CA GLY A 15 -14.35 -9.59 -23.18
C GLY A 15 -15.82 -9.54 -22.81
N LYS A 16 -16.31 -10.49 -21.98
CA LYS A 16 -17.71 -10.55 -21.57
C LYS A 16 -17.96 -9.69 -20.34
N HIS A 17 -19.11 -9.03 -20.32
CA HIS A 17 -19.54 -8.23 -19.19
C HIS A 17 -20.15 -9.12 -18.09
N GLN A 18 -19.55 -9.09 -16.91
CA GLN A 18 -20.06 -9.72 -15.70
C GLN A 18 -20.60 -8.65 -14.76
N ALA A 19 -21.84 -8.81 -14.30
CA ALA A 19 -22.41 -7.88 -13.33
C ALA A 19 -21.81 -8.09 -11.94
N VAL A 20 -21.38 -6.99 -11.33
CA VAL A 20 -20.95 -6.94 -9.93
C VAL A 20 -22.10 -6.51 -9.02
N THR A 21 -22.91 -5.56 -9.49
CA THR A 21 -24.10 -5.10 -8.76
C THR A 21 -25.20 -4.69 -9.72
N HIS A 22 -26.44 -4.84 -9.26
CA HIS A 22 -27.64 -4.33 -9.92
C HIS A 22 -28.40 -3.37 -9.00
N ASP A 23 -29.15 -2.44 -9.59
CA ASP A 23 -30.05 -1.50 -8.90
C ASP A 23 -29.39 -0.67 -7.79
N LEU A 24 -28.10 -0.31 -7.94
CA LEU A 24 -27.42 0.56 -6.99
C LEU A 24 -28.02 1.98 -7.06
N ASN A 25 -28.32 2.57 -5.91
CA ASN A 25 -28.94 3.89 -5.85
C ASN A 25 -28.07 4.96 -6.54
N LEU A 26 -28.57 5.56 -7.62
CA LEU A 26 -27.85 6.55 -8.43
C LEU A 26 -27.43 7.79 -7.63
N THR A 27 -28.29 8.27 -6.72
CA THR A 27 -28.00 9.43 -5.87
C THR A 27 -26.84 9.16 -4.93
N LYS A 28 -26.85 7.99 -4.24
CA LYS A 28 -25.73 7.58 -3.38
C LYS A 28 -24.44 7.43 -4.16
N PHE A 29 -24.49 6.78 -5.32
CA PHE A 29 -23.32 6.58 -6.15
C PHE A 29 -22.70 7.92 -6.59
N ARG A 30 -23.49 8.85 -7.15
CA ARG A 30 -23.02 10.19 -7.55
C ARG A 30 -22.52 11.04 -6.38
N ALA A 31 -23.09 10.84 -5.20
CA ALA A 31 -22.63 11.55 -4.01
C ALA A 31 -21.23 11.09 -3.58
N LEU A 32 -20.92 9.80 -3.72
CA LEU A 32 -19.68 9.18 -3.22
C LEU A 32 -18.62 8.92 -4.31
N SER A 33 -18.99 8.98 -5.59
CA SER A 33 -18.14 8.70 -6.75
C SER A 33 -18.19 9.83 -7.78
N ASP A 34 -17.03 10.15 -8.37
CA ASP A 34 -16.89 11.04 -9.53
C ASP A 34 -16.91 10.30 -10.87
N LEU A 35 -17.17 8.99 -10.86
CA LEU A 35 -17.22 8.21 -12.08
C LEU A 35 -18.50 8.55 -12.86
N PRO A 36 -18.39 8.99 -14.12
CA PRO A 36 -19.56 9.33 -14.90
C PRO A 36 -20.38 8.07 -15.17
N VAL A 37 -21.68 8.15 -14.90
CA VAL A 37 -22.65 7.14 -15.30
C VAL A 37 -23.04 7.46 -16.74
N THR A 38 -22.29 6.92 -17.70
CA THR A 38 -22.62 7.08 -19.11
C THR A 38 -23.76 6.12 -19.47
N GLY A 39 -24.70 6.63 -20.27
CA GLY A 39 -25.69 5.79 -20.89
C GLY A 39 -24.98 4.73 -21.71
N CYS A 40 -25.00 3.44 -21.33
CA CYS A 40 -24.28 2.46 -22.12
C CYS A 40 -24.91 2.40 -23.52
N HIS A 41 -24.14 2.71 -24.56
CA HIS A 41 -24.62 2.64 -25.95
C HIS A 41 -24.78 1.18 -26.42
N ASN A 42 -24.39 0.22 -25.58
CA ASN A 42 -24.64 -1.19 -25.83
C ASN A 42 -26.11 -1.52 -25.52
N PRO A 43 -26.93 -1.89 -26.52
CA PRO A 43 -28.35 -2.17 -26.34
C PRO A 43 -28.63 -3.39 -25.43
N LYS A 44 -27.60 -4.20 -25.13
CA LYS A 44 -27.70 -5.35 -24.20
C LYS A 44 -27.49 -4.97 -22.74
N LEU A 45 -27.05 -3.74 -22.44
CA LEU A 45 -26.80 -3.29 -21.07
C LEU A 45 -27.87 -2.30 -20.60
N PRO A 46 -28.16 -2.25 -19.28
CA PRO A 46 -29.06 -1.24 -18.72
C PRO A 46 -28.59 0.17 -19.06
N ARG A 47 -29.55 1.10 -19.21
CA ARG A 47 -29.28 2.48 -19.58
C ARG A 47 -28.25 3.13 -18.63
N ASN A 48 -28.41 2.96 -17.32
CA ASN A 48 -27.46 3.46 -16.33
C ASN A 48 -26.47 2.35 -15.96
N SER A 49 -25.36 2.26 -16.69
CA SER A 49 -24.33 1.26 -16.42
C SER A 49 -22.95 1.89 -16.29
N VAL A 50 -22.15 1.31 -15.40
CA VAL A 50 -20.72 1.57 -15.29
C VAL A 50 -19.98 0.30 -15.69
N ILE A 51 -18.96 0.43 -16.53
CA ILE A 51 -18.10 -0.69 -16.92
C ILE A 51 -16.70 -0.41 -16.41
N LEU A 52 -16.21 -1.29 -15.55
CA LEU A 52 -14.83 -1.28 -15.08
C LEU A 52 -13.97 -2.12 -16.03
N PRO A 53 -12.88 -1.57 -16.61
CA PRO A 53 -11.97 -2.32 -17.45
C PRO A 53 -11.32 -3.48 -16.71
N GLN A 54 -11.03 -4.56 -17.43
CA GLN A 54 -10.25 -5.68 -16.91
C GLN A 54 -8.90 -5.17 -16.37
N GLY A 55 -8.47 -5.70 -15.22
CA GLY A 55 -7.16 -5.40 -14.63
C GLY A 55 -7.05 -4.08 -13.88
N THR A 56 -8.13 -3.28 -13.82
CA THR A 56 -8.15 -2.02 -13.04
C THR A 56 -8.91 -2.14 -11.72
N ALA A 57 -9.72 -3.18 -11.58
CA ALA A 57 -10.55 -3.44 -10.42
C ALA A 57 -10.65 -4.95 -10.17
N ASP A 58 -10.93 -5.32 -8.93
CA ASP A 58 -11.25 -6.68 -8.54
C ASP A 58 -12.76 -6.84 -8.26
N ALA A 59 -13.34 -7.98 -8.62
CA ALA A 59 -14.78 -8.20 -8.52
C ALA A 59 -15.28 -8.30 -7.08
N LYS A 60 -14.50 -8.94 -6.20
CA LYS A 60 -14.82 -9.06 -4.77
C LYS A 60 -14.72 -7.68 -4.10
N ALA A 61 -13.67 -6.92 -4.39
CA ALA A 61 -13.49 -5.55 -3.93
C ALA A 61 -14.62 -4.62 -4.43
N ALA A 62 -14.99 -4.73 -5.70
CA ALA A 62 -16.07 -3.93 -6.28
C ALA A 62 -17.42 -4.25 -5.59
N ALA A 63 -17.72 -5.52 -5.34
CA ALA A 63 -18.93 -5.93 -4.61
C ALA A 63 -18.95 -5.41 -3.16
N ARG A 64 -17.80 -5.38 -2.48
CA ARG A 64 -17.69 -4.79 -1.14
C ARG A 64 -17.94 -3.28 -1.18
N ILE A 65 -17.34 -2.56 -2.12
CA ILE A 65 -17.52 -1.10 -2.25
C ILE A 65 -18.97 -0.76 -2.62
N THR A 66 -19.62 -1.49 -3.53
CA THR A 66 -21.03 -1.24 -3.87
C THR A 66 -21.96 -1.52 -2.69
N THR A 67 -21.68 -2.55 -1.90
CA THR A 67 -22.39 -2.84 -0.64
C THR A 67 -22.21 -1.71 0.36
N TRP A 68 -21.00 -1.18 0.50
CA TRP A 68 -20.73 -0.01 1.31
C TRP A 68 -21.51 1.21 0.82
N ILE A 69 -21.48 1.55 -0.48
CA ILE A 69 -22.28 2.64 -1.06
C ILE A 69 -23.77 2.48 -0.72
N ALA A 70 -24.31 1.27 -0.88
CA ALA A 70 -25.73 1.00 -0.62
C ALA A 70 -26.10 1.27 0.85
N LYS A 71 -25.22 0.96 1.80
CA LYS A 71 -25.42 1.14 3.24
C LYS A 71 -25.02 2.53 3.75
N SER A 72 -24.18 3.27 3.04
CA SER A 72 -23.65 4.57 3.47
C SER A 72 -24.75 5.63 3.64
N ASP A 73 -24.58 6.45 4.69
CA ASP A 73 -25.27 7.73 4.84
C ASP A 73 -24.55 8.76 3.96
N ILE A 74 -25.29 9.44 3.08
CA ILE A 74 -24.73 10.45 2.17
C ILE A 74 -24.30 11.70 2.95
N SER A 75 -24.95 12.02 4.06
CA SER A 75 -24.69 13.23 4.84
C SER A 75 -23.42 13.14 5.68
N ALA A 76 -23.04 11.91 6.08
CA ALA A 76 -21.86 11.63 6.87
C ALA A 76 -21.32 10.22 6.56
N PRO A 77 -20.75 10.00 5.36
CA PRO A 77 -20.27 8.68 4.97
C PRO A 77 -19.10 8.24 5.82
N LYS A 78 -19.15 7.01 6.34
CA LYS A 78 -17.99 6.40 7.00
C LYS A 78 -16.91 6.08 5.95
N PRO A 79 -15.64 6.46 6.17
CA PRO A 79 -14.59 6.23 5.19
C PRO A 79 -14.35 4.74 4.93
N LEU A 80 -13.80 4.43 3.75
CA LEU A 80 -13.34 3.09 3.43
C LEU A 80 -12.14 2.74 4.32
N SER A 81 -12.27 1.70 5.11
CA SER A 81 -11.24 1.21 6.03
C SER A 81 -11.28 -0.30 6.16
N PRO A 82 -10.17 -0.93 6.62
CA PRO A 82 -10.17 -2.37 6.88
C PRO A 82 -11.30 -2.80 7.81
N ASP A 83 -11.55 -2.05 8.88
CA ASP A 83 -12.59 -2.38 9.86
C ASP A 83 -14.01 -2.24 9.27
N VAL A 84 -14.29 -1.15 8.55
CA VAL A 84 -15.63 -0.90 7.97
C VAL A 84 -15.98 -1.93 6.90
N LEU A 85 -14.97 -2.44 6.19
CA LEU A 85 -15.14 -3.38 5.10
C LEU A 85 -14.83 -4.83 5.49
N GLU A 86 -14.47 -5.08 6.75
CA GLU A 86 -14.08 -6.39 7.28
C GLU A 86 -12.98 -7.03 6.40
N LEU A 87 -11.86 -6.32 6.26
CA LEU A 87 -10.68 -6.77 5.51
C LEU A 87 -9.63 -7.30 6.46
N GLU A 88 -9.24 -8.55 6.27
CA GLU A 88 -8.26 -9.24 7.13
C GLU A 88 -6.89 -9.39 6.46
N HIS A 89 -6.85 -9.32 5.14
CA HIS A 89 -5.67 -9.65 4.35
C HIS A 89 -5.14 -8.44 3.57
N PHE A 90 -3.83 -8.45 3.33
CA PHE A 90 -3.13 -7.37 2.63
C PHE A 90 -3.62 -7.19 1.18
N ASP A 91 -3.84 -8.30 0.48
CA ASP A 91 -4.38 -8.34 -0.88
C ASP A 91 -5.79 -7.75 -0.96
N ASP A 92 -6.66 -8.08 0.00
CA ASP A 92 -7.98 -7.47 0.13
C ASP A 92 -7.87 -5.94 0.27
N CYS A 93 -6.92 -5.43 1.05
CA CYS A 93 -6.71 -3.98 1.21
C CYS A 93 -6.24 -3.32 -0.09
N VAL A 94 -5.26 -3.91 -0.78
CA VAL A 94 -4.73 -3.39 -2.05
C VAL A 94 -5.81 -3.41 -3.14
N ASN A 95 -6.54 -4.51 -3.27
CA ASN A 95 -7.63 -4.66 -4.25
C ASN A 95 -8.76 -3.66 -4.01
N VAL A 96 -9.15 -3.43 -2.75
CA VAL A 96 -10.15 -2.41 -2.41
C VAL A 96 -9.64 -1.01 -2.72
N LEU A 97 -8.39 -0.68 -2.38
CA LEU A 97 -7.84 0.64 -2.68
C LEU A 97 -7.79 0.89 -4.20
N ALA A 98 -7.28 -0.06 -4.98
CA ALA A 98 -7.25 0.01 -6.44
C ALA A 98 -8.65 0.14 -7.04
N THR A 99 -9.57 -0.70 -6.59
CA THR A 99 -10.97 -0.67 -7.08
C THR A 99 -11.68 0.62 -6.71
N SER A 100 -11.39 1.20 -5.54
CA SER A 100 -11.94 2.50 -5.14
C SER A 100 -11.46 3.62 -6.06
N HIS A 101 -10.23 3.53 -6.55
CA HIS A 101 -9.69 4.46 -7.55
C HIS A 101 -10.35 4.26 -8.92
N ALA A 102 -10.51 3.01 -9.38
CA ALA A 102 -11.21 2.71 -10.63
C ALA A 102 -12.67 3.19 -10.60
N LEU A 103 -13.34 3.04 -9.46
CA LEU A 103 -14.68 3.57 -9.21
C LEU A 103 -14.70 5.08 -8.95
N ARG A 104 -13.55 5.76 -8.95
CA ARG A 104 -13.38 7.18 -8.64
C ARG A 104 -14.14 7.60 -7.38
N ILE A 105 -14.05 6.79 -6.32
CA ILE A 105 -14.60 7.15 -5.01
C ILE A 105 -13.91 8.42 -4.53
N LYS A 106 -14.71 9.44 -4.19
CA LYS A 106 -14.21 10.75 -3.78
C LYS A 106 -13.30 10.60 -2.57
N ARG A 107 -12.23 11.41 -2.52
CA ARG A 107 -11.24 11.31 -1.44
C ARG A 107 -11.87 11.45 -0.05
N ASP A 108 -12.78 12.40 0.14
CA ASP A 108 -13.43 12.66 1.42
C ASP A 108 -14.27 11.46 1.91
N ALA A 109 -14.82 10.68 0.99
CA ALA A 109 -15.59 9.47 1.29
C ALA A 109 -14.73 8.21 1.36
N ARG A 110 -13.62 8.15 0.62
CA ARG A 110 -12.64 7.05 0.67
C ARG A 110 -11.83 7.11 1.97
N GLY A 111 -11.41 8.30 2.38
CA GLY A 111 -10.41 8.48 3.43
C GLY A 111 -9.02 7.97 3.01
N ASP A 112 -8.12 7.95 4.00
CA ASP A 112 -6.72 7.52 3.84
C ASP A 112 -6.40 6.23 4.65
N GLN A 113 -7.35 5.68 5.42
CA GLN A 113 -7.13 4.54 6.32
C GLN A 113 -6.69 3.25 5.60
N LEU A 114 -7.25 2.94 4.43
CA LEU A 114 -6.77 1.80 3.62
C LEU A 114 -5.32 1.99 3.16
N ARG A 115 -4.99 3.22 2.73
CA ARG A 115 -3.64 3.58 2.28
C ARG A 115 -2.63 3.45 3.43
N ASP A 116 -3.01 3.91 4.62
CA ASP A 116 -2.19 3.83 5.83
C ASP A 116 -1.97 2.38 6.28
N ALA A 117 -2.99 1.52 6.19
CA ALA A 117 -2.87 0.10 6.49
C ALA A 117 -1.86 -0.61 5.56
N ILE A 118 -1.96 -0.35 4.25
CA ILE A 118 -1.01 -0.87 3.24
C ILE A 118 0.41 -0.36 3.52
N TYR A 119 0.54 0.94 3.81
CA TYR A 119 1.83 1.54 4.13
C TYR A 119 2.47 0.94 5.40
N ALA A 120 1.67 0.71 6.44
CA ALA A 120 2.12 0.08 7.67
C ALA A 120 2.57 -1.35 7.41
N TYR A 121 1.81 -2.13 6.63
CA TYR A 121 2.16 -3.50 6.26
C TYR A 121 3.51 -3.59 5.53
N ILE A 122 3.70 -2.76 4.49
CA ILE A 122 4.94 -2.71 3.71
C ILE A 122 6.18 -2.49 4.60
N LYS A 123 6.03 -1.81 5.75
CA LYS A 123 7.12 -1.53 6.68
C LYS A 123 7.41 -2.63 7.70
N GLN A 124 6.52 -3.60 7.90
CA GLN A 124 6.67 -4.61 8.95
C GLN A 124 7.73 -5.66 8.61
N GLY A 125 7.87 -6.02 7.34
CA GLY A 125 8.73 -7.11 6.92
C GLY A 125 9.06 -7.12 5.43
N PRO A 126 9.85 -8.10 4.98
CA PRO A 126 10.12 -8.28 3.57
C PRO A 126 8.85 -8.66 2.82
N LEU A 127 8.57 -7.97 1.72
CA LEU A 127 7.49 -8.34 0.81
C LEU A 127 7.87 -9.59 0.00
N SER A 128 6.92 -10.49 -0.17
CA SER A 128 6.97 -11.54 -1.20
C SER A 128 6.90 -10.92 -2.60
N PHE A 129 7.18 -11.74 -3.64
CA PHE A 129 7.05 -11.26 -5.01
C PHE A 129 5.61 -10.83 -5.33
N ASN A 130 4.62 -11.64 -4.93
CA ASN A 130 3.22 -11.36 -5.23
C ASN A 130 2.74 -10.05 -4.58
N GLU A 131 3.11 -9.80 -3.33
CA GLU A 131 2.75 -8.56 -2.64
C GLU A 131 3.39 -7.33 -3.29
N PHE A 132 4.67 -7.45 -3.67
CA PHE A 132 5.37 -6.39 -4.38
C PHE A 132 4.74 -6.09 -5.74
N ALA A 133 4.53 -7.12 -6.57
CA ALA A 133 3.94 -6.99 -7.90
C ALA A 133 2.54 -6.39 -7.82
N MET A 134 1.71 -6.85 -6.88
CA MET A 134 0.36 -6.32 -6.69
C MET A 134 0.35 -4.83 -6.33
N VAL A 135 1.26 -4.35 -5.48
CA VAL A 135 1.38 -2.92 -5.19
C VAL A 135 1.81 -2.14 -6.44
N VAL A 136 2.79 -2.65 -7.19
CA VAL A 136 3.29 -1.97 -8.40
C VAL A 136 2.23 -1.92 -9.49
N ASP A 137 1.55 -3.03 -9.75
CA ASP A 137 0.59 -3.16 -10.85
C ASP A 137 -0.71 -2.43 -10.55
N TYR A 138 -1.30 -2.68 -9.38
CA TYR A 138 -2.65 -2.19 -9.06
C TYR A 138 -2.64 -0.79 -8.45
N LEU A 139 -1.53 -0.38 -7.81
CA LEU A 139 -1.40 0.94 -7.19
C LEU A 139 -0.39 1.83 -7.90
N HIS A 140 -0.11 1.61 -9.20
CA HIS A 140 0.79 2.45 -9.99
C HIS A 140 0.44 3.95 -9.95
N TYR A 141 -0.84 4.29 -9.75
CA TYR A 141 -1.30 5.68 -9.60
C TYR A 141 -0.90 6.31 -8.24
N ASP A 142 -0.65 5.51 -7.18
CA ASP A 142 -0.15 5.97 -5.88
C ASP A 142 1.38 5.83 -5.83
N VAL A 143 2.05 6.79 -6.47
CA VAL A 143 3.52 6.86 -6.55
C VAL A 143 4.16 6.77 -5.16
N GLY A 144 3.50 7.25 -4.11
CA GLY A 144 3.99 7.18 -2.74
C GLY A 144 4.07 5.76 -2.20
N LEU A 145 3.02 4.96 -2.38
CA LEU A 145 3.02 3.54 -1.98
C LEU A 145 3.98 2.72 -2.83
N VAL A 146 4.01 2.92 -4.14
CA VAL A 146 4.94 2.23 -5.04
C VAL A 146 6.39 2.52 -4.66
N LYS A 147 6.73 3.80 -4.43
CA LYS A 147 8.07 4.18 -3.95
C LYS A 147 8.39 3.51 -2.62
N THR A 148 7.43 3.47 -1.69
CA THR A 148 7.61 2.84 -0.37
C THR A 148 7.90 1.34 -0.52
N ALA A 149 7.17 0.62 -1.38
CA ALA A 149 7.39 -0.80 -1.64
C ALA A 149 8.78 -1.06 -2.23
N LYS A 150 9.21 -0.27 -3.23
CA LYS A 150 10.55 -0.34 -3.80
C LYS A 150 11.64 -0.16 -2.73
N HIS A 151 11.48 0.84 -1.86
CA HIS A 151 12.42 1.08 -0.75
C HIS A 151 12.44 -0.06 0.26
N ALA A 152 11.27 -0.60 0.62
CA ALA A 152 11.17 -1.70 1.57
C ALA A 152 11.89 -2.96 1.05
N VAL A 153 11.72 -3.30 -0.22
CA VAL A 153 12.42 -4.41 -0.88
C VAL A 153 13.94 -4.19 -0.86
N MET A 154 14.42 -3.02 -1.30
CA MET A 154 15.87 -2.78 -1.39
C MET A 154 16.52 -2.67 -0.02
N PHE A 155 15.83 -2.10 0.96
CA PHE A 155 16.30 -2.08 2.35
C PHE A 155 16.41 -3.48 2.94
N SER A 156 15.42 -4.32 2.68
CA SER A 156 15.36 -5.72 3.09
C SER A 156 16.49 -6.54 2.45
N LYS A 157 16.73 -6.34 1.15
CA LYS A 157 17.87 -6.91 0.40
C LYS A 157 19.21 -6.47 0.99
N ALA A 158 19.40 -5.17 1.22
CA ALA A 158 20.66 -4.61 1.72
C ALA A 158 21.01 -5.11 3.13
N LYS A 159 20.01 -5.32 3.99
CA LYS A 159 20.21 -5.94 5.31
C LYS A 159 20.64 -7.41 5.26
N GLY A 160 20.30 -8.12 4.19
CA GLY A 160 20.66 -9.52 3.99
C GLY A 160 20.00 -10.52 4.96
N GLY A 161 20.42 -11.77 4.86
CA GLY A 161 19.97 -12.87 5.72
C GLY A 161 18.47 -13.13 5.64
N ALA A 162 17.83 -13.39 6.79
CA ALA A 162 16.39 -13.67 6.89
C ALA A 162 15.50 -12.45 6.57
N ARG A 163 16.09 -11.26 6.36
CA ARG A 163 15.37 -10.06 5.94
C ARG A 163 15.35 -9.92 4.43
N THR A 164 16.14 -10.67 3.67
CA THR A 164 16.06 -10.64 2.20
C THR A 164 14.68 -11.13 1.74
N PRO A 165 14.03 -10.44 0.78
CA PRO A 165 12.79 -10.94 0.18
C PRO A 165 12.95 -12.39 -0.32
N PRO A 166 12.00 -13.28 0.00
CA PRO A 166 12.13 -14.72 -0.28
C PRO A 166 12.30 -15.01 -1.78
N GLU A 167 11.77 -14.15 -2.64
CA GLU A 167 11.75 -14.31 -4.09
C GLU A 167 12.47 -13.15 -4.81
N MET A 168 13.57 -12.66 -4.23
CA MET A 168 14.29 -11.48 -4.74
C MET A 168 14.64 -11.58 -6.24
N GLY A 169 14.99 -12.76 -6.75
CA GLY A 169 15.27 -12.96 -8.18
C GLY A 169 14.05 -12.71 -9.08
N ARG A 170 12.83 -13.07 -8.63
CA ARG A 170 11.59 -12.78 -9.36
C ARG A 170 11.26 -11.29 -9.32
N ILE A 171 11.48 -10.65 -8.17
CA ILE A 171 11.30 -9.21 -8.01
C ILE A 171 12.25 -8.43 -8.94
N GLU A 172 13.50 -8.84 -9.04
CA GLU A 172 14.47 -8.25 -9.97
C GLU A 172 14.05 -8.43 -11.43
N ALA A 173 13.68 -9.65 -11.84
CA ALA A 173 13.25 -9.92 -13.21
C ALA A 173 12.04 -9.04 -13.59
N PHE A 174 11.05 -8.96 -12.71
CA PHE A 174 9.87 -8.12 -12.88
C PHE A 174 10.24 -6.63 -12.93
N ALA A 175 11.10 -6.13 -12.04
CA ALA A 175 11.53 -4.74 -12.05
C ALA A 175 12.29 -4.34 -13.32
N ARG A 176 13.03 -5.28 -13.93
CA ARG A 176 13.70 -5.09 -15.22
C ARG A 176 12.71 -5.04 -16.36
N GLU A 177 11.75 -5.95 -16.38
CA GLU A 177 10.67 -5.99 -17.38
C GLU A 177 9.85 -4.69 -17.38
N TRP A 178 9.52 -4.18 -16.19
CA TRP A 178 8.79 -2.93 -15.99
C TRP A 178 9.67 -1.66 -16.08
N GLY A 179 10.98 -1.81 -16.33
CA GLY A 179 11.88 -0.68 -16.62
C GLY A 179 12.27 0.19 -15.43
N PHE A 180 12.01 -0.20 -14.18
CA PHE A 180 12.36 0.58 -12.99
C PHE A 180 13.50 -0.02 -12.15
N TRP A 181 14.13 -1.10 -12.60
CA TRP A 181 15.27 -1.70 -11.89
C TRP A 181 16.41 -0.71 -11.62
N GLY A 182 16.72 0.18 -12.57
CA GLY A 182 17.75 1.20 -12.39
C GLY A 182 17.47 2.14 -11.21
N GLU A 183 16.21 2.50 -10.99
CA GLU A 183 15.77 3.28 -9.83
C GLU A 183 16.02 2.51 -8.53
N MET A 184 15.69 1.21 -8.51
CA MET A 184 15.90 0.35 -7.33
C MET A 184 17.37 0.18 -6.98
N VAL A 185 18.25 0.06 -7.98
CA VAL A 185 19.70 0.05 -7.76
C VAL A 185 20.19 1.39 -7.18
N GLY A 186 19.59 2.51 -7.60
CA GLY A 186 19.87 3.82 -7.00
C GLY A 186 19.51 3.87 -5.52
N ILE A 187 18.30 3.39 -5.17
CA ILE A 187 17.83 3.28 -3.78
C ILE A 187 18.78 2.43 -2.93
N GLU A 188 19.25 1.30 -3.47
CA GLU A 188 20.22 0.44 -2.76
C GLU A 188 21.52 1.18 -2.42
N LYS A 189 22.06 1.95 -3.36
CA LYS A 189 23.27 2.76 -3.13
C LYS A 189 23.05 3.81 -2.04
N GLU A 190 21.92 4.50 -2.06
CA GLU A 190 21.55 5.47 -1.02
C GLU A 190 21.45 4.82 0.36
N ILE A 191 20.85 3.62 0.43
CA ILE A 191 20.71 2.86 1.66
C ILE A 191 22.08 2.43 2.20
N PHE A 192 22.97 1.89 1.35
CA PHE A 192 24.32 1.53 1.77
C PHE A 192 25.11 2.73 2.29
N GLY A 193 25.14 3.85 1.56
CA GLY A 193 25.82 5.06 2.03
C GLY A 193 25.26 5.58 3.36
N GLY A 194 23.94 5.50 3.56
CA GLY A 194 23.31 5.87 4.82
C GLY A 194 23.61 4.91 5.98
N MET A 195 23.83 3.62 5.72
CA MET A 195 24.22 2.64 6.74
C MET A 195 25.68 2.84 7.17
N GLU A 196 26.60 3.01 6.22
CA GLU A 196 28.01 3.28 6.50
C GLU A 196 28.21 4.54 7.35
N GLU A 197 27.49 5.63 7.02
CA GLU A 197 27.56 6.88 7.78
C GLU A 197 27.03 6.73 9.22
N ARG A 198 25.98 5.92 9.41
CA ARG A 198 25.46 5.61 10.75
C ARG A 198 26.45 4.77 11.55
N GLU A 199 27.03 3.74 10.96
CA GLU A 199 28.06 2.93 11.61
C GLU A 199 29.27 3.78 12.03
N ARG A 200 29.71 4.70 11.16
CA ARG A 200 30.80 5.64 11.47
C ARG A 200 30.46 6.52 12.68
N ARG A 201 29.24 7.05 12.75
CA ARG A 201 28.78 7.85 13.89
C ARG A 201 28.69 7.03 15.17
N ASP A 202 28.11 5.84 15.09
CA ASP A 202 27.91 4.96 16.25
C ASP A 202 29.27 4.48 16.80
N GLN A 203 30.26 4.22 15.94
CA GLN A 203 31.64 3.94 16.34
C GLN A 203 32.31 5.14 17.03
N ALA A 204 32.11 6.35 16.52
CA ALA A 204 32.65 7.56 17.12
C ALA A 204 32.04 7.83 18.51
N ASP A 205 30.73 7.66 18.65
CA ASP A 205 30.01 7.80 19.92
C ASP A 205 30.44 6.73 20.94
N ALA A 206 30.61 5.48 20.50
CA ALA A 206 31.11 4.40 21.34
C ALA A 206 32.55 4.65 21.81
N ALA A 207 33.44 5.12 20.93
CA ALA A 207 34.81 5.48 21.27
C ALA A 207 34.86 6.65 22.27
N ALA A 208 34.05 7.68 22.06
CA ALA A 208 33.93 8.82 22.97
C ALA A 208 33.40 8.41 24.36
N ALA A 209 32.41 7.50 24.40
CA ALA A 209 31.88 6.94 25.65
C ALA A 209 32.93 6.10 26.39
N ALA A 210 33.71 5.28 25.69
CA ALA A 210 34.80 4.49 26.27
C ALA A 210 35.91 5.38 26.86
N ALA A 211 36.32 6.44 26.15
CA ALA A 211 37.32 7.39 26.62
C ALA A 211 36.89 8.13 27.91
N ARG A 212 35.59 8.46 28.03
CA ARG A 212 35.03 9.07 29.26
C ARG A 212 35.03 8.13 30.46
N ARG A 213 34.82 6.82 30.23
CA ARG A 213 34.91 5.79 31.29
C ARG A 213 36.35 5.56 31.75
N GLY A 214 37.31 5.53 30.81
CA GLY A 214 38.74 5.42 31.14
C GLY A 214 39.28 6.56 32.01
N ARG A 215 38.78 7.80 31.83
CA ARG A 215 39.14 8.96 32.67
C ARG A 215 38.54 8.94 34.09
N ARG A 216 37.47 8.18 34.35
CA ARG A 216 36.86 8.05 35.69
C ARG A 216 37.45 6.90 36.53
N GLY A 217 38.29 6.04 35.93
CA GLY A 217 38.94 4.91 36.61
C GLY A 217 40.38 5.14 37.06
N GLY A 218 40.89 6.39 37.04
CA GLY A 218 42.24 6.71 37.53
C GLY A 218 42.35 6.57 39.06
N PRO A 219 43.46 6.04 39.61
CA PRO A 219 43.55 5.61 41.01
C PRO A 219 43.64 6.82 41.94
N GLY A 220 42.51 7.17 42.56
CA GLY A 220 42.42 8.18 43.61
C GLY A 220 41.98 7.56 44.93
N GLY A 221 42.89 6.87 45.61
CA GLY A 221 42.70 6.43 46.99
C GLY A 221 43.96 6.77 47.79
N PRO A 222 44.01 7.90 48.52
CA PRO A 222 45.13 8.19 49.40
C PRO A 222 45.19 7.12 50.49
N GLY A 223 46.38 6.55 50.68
CA GLY A 223 46.64 5.45 51.60
C GLY A 223 46.24 5.78 53.04
N PHE A 224 45.45 4.89 53.63
CA PHE A 224 45.22 4.85 55.08
C PHE A 224 46.40 4.10 55.72
N THR A 225 47.26 4.81 56.44
CA THR A 225 48.30 4.21 57.28
C THR A 225 47.66 3.72 58.58
N VAL A 226 47.69 2.41 58.82
CA VAL A 226 47.33 1.83 60.13
C VAL A 226 48.58 1.84 61.00
N VAL A 227 48.56 2.67 62.05
CA VAL A 227 49.56 2.67 63.12
C VAL A 227 49.20 1.54 64.09
N ARG A 228 50.17 0.68 64.38
CA ARG A 228 50.09 -0.35 65.43
C ARG A 228 50.47 0.22 66.78
#